data_AF-A0A7X6PY83-F1
#
_entry.id   AF-A0A7X6PY83-F1
#
_cell.length_a   1.000
_cell.length_b   1.000
_cell.length_c   1.000
_cell.angle_alpha   90.00
_cell.angle_beta   90.00
_cell.angle_gamma   90.00
#
_symmetry.space_group_name_H-M   'P 1'
#
loop_
_entity.id
_entity.type
_entity.pdbx_description
1 polymer ?
#
loop_
_entity_poly.entity_id
_entity_poly.type
_entity_poly.pdbx_seq_one_letter_code
_entity_poly.pdbx_strand_id
1 'polypeptide(L)'
;MSNYLKVAGVDLASAGNIDAEGRHESKIIRDEEKYQKIVLDSTRVIGCIMLGDTRAFPRVMKLISSKRDASALKEEMLKEDFDLSSI
;
A
#
# COMPACT_ATOMS: atom_id res chain seq x y z
N MET A 1 4.31 18.15 -4.38
CA MET A 1 5.61 18.20 -3.66
C MET A 1 5.93 16.77 -3.25
N SER A 2 7.05 16.21 -3.72
CA SER A 2 7.48 14.84 -3.42
C SER A 2 8.81 14.90 -2.67
N ASN A 3 8.90 14.29 -1.50
CA ASN A 3 10.15 14.13 -0.78
C ASN A 3 10.79 12.79 -1.16
N TYR A 4 12.08 12.80 -1.47
CA TYR A 4 12.88 11.61 -1.74
C TYR A 4 13.97 11.52 -0.68
N LEU A 5 13.96 10.44 0.12
CA LEU A 5 14.95 10.17 1.17
C LEU A 5 15.80 8.97 0.74
N LYS A 6 17.12 9.14 0.62
CA LYS A 6 18.06 8.03 0.41
C LYS A 6 18.38 7.39 1.76
N VAL A 7 17.85 6.19 1.99
CA VAL A 7 18.33 5.26 3.02
C VAL A 7 19.13 4.20 2.29
N ALA A 8 20.44 4.10 2.55
CA ALA A 8 21.30 3.19 1.79
C ALA A 8 20.90 1.72 2.05
N GLY A 9 20.50 1.00 0.99
CA GLY A 9 20.31 -0.45 0.99
C GLY A 9 18.88 -0.97 1.18
N VAL A 10 17.86 -0.10 1.27
CA VAL A 10 16.45 -0.54 1.43
C VAL A 10 15.57 0.14 0.37
N ASP A 11 14.80 -0.66 -0.36
CA ASP A 11 13.87 -0.17 -1.37
C ASP A 11 12.65 0.50 -0.71
N LEU A 12 12.27 1.68 -1.19
CA LEU A 12 11.10 2.43 -0.75
C LEU A 12 10.29 2.91 -1.95
N ALA A 13 8.99 2.62 -1.94
CA ALA A 13 8.02 3.14 -2.88
C ALA A 13 6.78 3.66 -2.15
N SER A 14 6.22 4.79 -2.60
CA SER A 14 4.97 5.33 -2.05
C SER A 14 4.16 6.02 -3.13
N ALA A 15 2.84 6.02 -2.95
CA ALA A 15 1.91 6.51 -3.97
C ALA A 15 0.59 6.98 -3.35
N GLY A 16 -0.04 7.98 -3.99
CA GLY A 16 -1.39 8.41 -3.62
C GLY A 16 -1.50 9.04 -2.23
N ASN A 17 -2.68 8.96 -1.63
CA ASN A 17 -2.95 9.43 -0.28
C ASN A 17 -2.57 8.34 0.74
N ILE A 18 -1.45 8.54 1.44
CA ILE A 18 -0.94 7.62 2.47
C ILE A 18 -1.67 7.70 3.81
N ASP A 19 -2.64 8.62 3.94
CA ASP A 19 -3.47 8.82 5.14
C ASP A 19 -2.63 8.90 6.43
N ALA A 20 -1.79 9.92 6.52
CA ALA A 20 -0.96 10.20 7.69
C ALA A 20 -1.81 10.57 8.93
N GLU A 21 -3.04 11.02 8.72
CA GLU A 21 -3.97 11.45 9.77
C GLU A 21 -4.87 10.33 10.29
N GLY A 22 -4.79 9.12 9.70
CA GLY A 22 -5.57 7.96 10.16
C GLY A 22 -7.08 8.10 9.95
N ARG A 23 -7.49 8.78 8.88
CA ARG A 23 -8.91 9.02 8.55
C ARG A 23 -9.53 7.92 7.69
N HIS A 24 -8.71 7.01 7.16
CA HIS A 24 -9.12 6.01 6.17
C HIS A 24 -8.80 4.60 6.68
N GLU A 25 -9.50 3.60 6.15
CA GLU A 25 -9.17 2.21 6.42
C GLU A 25 -7.78 1.91 5.86
N SER A 26 -6.96 1.16 6.61
CA SER A 26 -5.66 0.75 6.10
C SER A 26 -5.28 -0.64 6.56
N LYS A 27 -4.61 -1.37 5.67
CA LYS A 27 -3.91 -2.62 6.00
C LYS A 27 -2.43 -2.31 6.15
N ILE A 28 -1.85 -2.71 7.27
CA ILE A 28 -0.42 -2.66 7.52
C ILE A 28 0.10 -4.09 7.59
N ILE A 29 1.16 -4.37 6.83
CA ILE A 29 1.96 -5.60 6.87
C ILE A 29 3.35 -5.15 7.30
N ARG A 30 3.85 -5.67 8.42
CA ARG A 30 5.17 -5.31 8.92
C ARG A 30 5.85 -6.49 9.62
N ASP A 31 7.13 -6.60 9.41
CA ASP A 31 8.05 -7.50 10.12
C ASP A 31 9.42 -6.82 10.23
N GLU A 32 10.47 -7.59 10.52
CA GLU A 32 11.84 -7.06 10.67
C GLU A 32 12.43 -6.55 9.34
N GLU A 33 11.96 -7.05 8.20
CA GLU A 33 12.52 -6.77 6.87
C GLU A 33 11.68 -5.79 6.05
N LYS A 34 10.36 -5.70 6.31
CA LYS A 34 9.47 -4.85 5.51
C LYS A 34 8.44 -4.08 6.32
N TYR A 35 8.03 -2.96 5.74
CA TYR A 35 6.84 -2.21 6.13
C TYR A 35 6.03 -1.88 4.89
N GLN A 36 4.78 -2.34 4.84
CA GLN A 36 3.86 -2.06 3.75
C GLN A 36 2.53 -1.56 4.32
N LYS A 37 2.01 -0.46 3.77
CA LYS A 37 0.70 0.10 4.08
C LYS A 37 -0.10 0.23 2.79
N ILE A 38 -1.35 -0.24 2.81
CA ILE A 38 -2.36 0.07 1.79
C ILE A 38 -3.43 0.93 2.46
N VAL A 39 -3.85 2.00 1.79
CA VAL A 39 -4.92 2.88 2.26
C VAL A 39 -6.13 2.71 1.35
N LEU A 40 -7.28 2.51 1.97
CA LEU A 40 -8.56 2.26 1.34
C LEU A 40 -9.53 3.40 1.68
N ASP A 41 -10.16 3.96 0.65
CA ASP A 41 -11.36 4.77 0.80
C ASP A 41 -12.54 3.96 0.26
N SER A 42 -13.41 3.51 1.16
CA SER A 42 -14.58 2.71 0.81
C SER A 42 -14.18 1.43 0.06
N THR A 43 -14.29 1.40 -1.27
CA THR A 43 -13.94 0.25 -2.12
C THR A 43 -12.70 0.48 -2.96
N ARG A 44 -11.94 1.57 -2.74
CA ARG A 44 -10.83 1.98 -3.61
C ARG A 44 -9.52 2.05 -2.87
N VAL A 45 -8.46 1.56 -3.49
CA VAL A 45 -7.10 1.83 -3.03
C VAL A 45 -6.74 3.26 -3.39
N ILE A 46 -6.48 4.10 -2.38
CA ILE A 46 -6.15 5.51 -2.57
C ILE A 46 -4.68 5.83 -2.33
N GLY A 47 -3.93 4.93 -1.69
CA GLY A 47 -2.50 5.12 -1.50
C GLY A 47 -1.79 3.92 -0.92
N CYS A 48 -0.46 3.97 -0.95
CA CYS A 48 0.39 2.96 -0.34
C CYS A 48 1.77 3.48 0.08
N ILE A 49 2.40 2.74 0.99
CA ILE A 49 3.82 2.82 1.34
C ILE A 49 4.36 1.38 1.26
N MET A 50 5.53 1.18 0.68
CA MET A 50 6.23 -0.11 0.64
C MET A 50 7.71 0.14 0.91
N LEU A 51 8.21 -0.39 2.00
CA LEU A 51 9.60 -0.33 2.44
C LEU A 51 10.11 -1.77 2.59
N GLY A 52 11.33 -2.04 2.12
CA GLY A 52 11.93 -3.38 2.13
C GLY A 52 11.52 -4.20 0.91
N ASP A 53 10.25 -4.58 0.82
CA ASP A 53 9.69 -5.29 -0.35
C ASP A 53 8.76 -4.39 -1.16
N THR A 54 9.21 -4.00 -2.36
CA THR A 54 8.46 -3.15 -3.28
C THR A 54 7.91 -3.90 -4.49
N ARG A 55 7.97 -5.24 -4.53
CA ARG A 55 7.55 -6.03 -5.71
C ARG A 55 6.09 -5.85 -6.09
N ALA A 56 5.22 -5.63 -5.11
CA ALA A 56 3.80 -5.37 -5.32
C ALA A 56 3.48 -3.96 -5.83
N PHE A 57 4.46 -3.04 -5.82
CA PHE A 57 4.23 -1.62 -6.10
C PHE A 57 3.58 -1.35 -7.47
N PRO A 58 4.03 -1.96 -8.59
CA PRO A 58 3.39 -1.71 -9.90
C PRO A 58 1.91 -2.10 -9.94
N ARG A 59 1.52 -3.18 -9.26
CA ARG A 59 0.14 -3.67 -9.23
C ARG A 59 -0.74 -2.78 -8.36
N VAL A 60 -0.23 -2.36 -7.20
CA VAL A 60 -0.92 -1.37 -6.35
C VAL A 60 -1.04 -0.02 -7.06
N MET A 61 -0.02 0.41 -7.81
CA MET A 61 -0.13 1.64 -8.60
C MET A 61 -1.21 1.58 -9.67
N LYS A 62 -1.43 0.40 -10.27
CA LYS A 62 -2.53 0.18 -11.21
C LYS A 62 -3.90 0.33 -10.53
N LEU A 63 -4.04 -0.16 -9.30
CA LEU A 63 -5.27 0.02 -8.51
C LEU A 63 -5.51 1.51 -8.20
N ILE A 64 -4.50 2.22 -7.72
CA ILE A 64 -4.57 3.67 -7.42
C ILE A 64 -4.93 4.49 -8.67
N SER A 65 -4.22 4.26 -9.78
CA SER A 65 -4.41 5.03 -11.02
C SER A 65 -5.71 4.73 -11.75
N SER A 66 -6.18 3.46 -11.70
CA SER A 66 -7.41 3.07 -12.38
C SER A 66 -8.67 3.58 -11.68
N LYS A 67 -8.59 3.99 -10.40
CA LYS A 67 -9.72 4.37 -9.54
C LYS A 67 -10.87 3.34 -9.57
N ARG A 68 -10.55 2.09 -9.92
CA ARG A 68 -11.52 1.02 -10.05
C ARG A 68 -12.02 0.59 -8.68
N ASP A 69 -13.23 0.07 -8.69
CA ASP A 69 -13.77 -0.63 -7.54
C ASP A 69 -12.90 -1.87 -7.25
N ALA A 70 -12.37 -1.93 -6.04
CA ALA A 70 -11.57 -3.02 -5.50
C ALA A 70 -12.33 -3.76 -4.40
N SER A 71 -13.67 -3.73 -4.39
CA SER A 71 -14.49 -4.43 -3.37
C SER A 71 -14.15 -5.92 -3.29
N ALA A 72 -13.93 -6.55 -4.46
CA ALA A 72 -13.54 -7.96 -4.54
C ALA A 72 -12.19 -8.27 -3.87
N LEU A 73 -11.32 -7.27 -3.75
CA LEU A 73 -10.02 -7.38 -3.10
C LEU A 73 -10.03 -6.82 -1.68
N LYS A 74 -11.00 -5.95 -1.33
CA LYS A 74 -11.07 -5.29 -0.03
C LYS A 74 -11.16 -6.30 1.10
N GLU A 75 -12.09 -7.25 1.00
CA GLU A 75 -12.29 -8.24 2.06
C GLU A 75 -11.04 -9.10 2.26
N GLU A 76 -10.38 -9.52 1.18
CA GLU A 76 -9.10 -10.23 1.22
C GLU A 76 -8.00 -9.36 1.83
N MET A 77 -7.88 -8.10 1.41
CA MET A 77 -6.87 -7.14 1.88
C MET A 77 -6.94 -6.86 3.38
N LEU A 78 -8.13 -6.95 3.98
CA LEU A 78 -8.34 -6.66 5.39
C LEU A 78 -8.11 -7.88 6.30
N LYS A 79 -7.93 -9.08 5.75
CA LYS A 79 -7.61 -10.27 6.55
C LYS A 79 -6.28 -10.13 7.24
N GLU A 80 -6.12 -10.75 8.41
CA GLU A 80 -4.89 -10.67 9.20
C GLU A 80 -3.68 -11.22 8.44
N ASP A 81 -3.85 -12.33 7.73
CA ASP A 81 -2.86 -13.09 6.98
C ASP A 81 -2.62 -12.59 5.55
N PHE A 82 -3.24 -11.48 5.16
CA PHE A 82 -3.09 -10.92 3.83
C PHE A 82 -1.64 -10.55 3.50
N ASP A 83 -1.15 -11.03 2.35
CA ASP A 83 0.12 -10.67 1.75
C ASP A 83 -0.10 -9.95 0.42
N LEU A 84 0.64 -8.86 0.21
CA LEU A 84 0.67 -8.10 -1.04
C LEU A 84 1.28 -8.87 -2.21
N SER A 85 1.97 -9.98 -1.95
CA SER A 85 2.40 -10.90 -3.01
C SER A 85 1.22 -11.56 -3.74
N SER A 86 0.04 -11.63 -3.10
CA SER A 86 -1.18 -12.29 -3.59
C SER A 86 -2.05 -11.45 -4.54
N ILE A 87 -1.68 -10.18 -4.76
CA ILE A 87 -2.30 -9.27 -5.74
C ILE A 87 -1.36 -9.02 -6.91
#